data_AF-A0A136KCV9-F1
#
_entry.id   AF-A0A136KCV9-F1
#
_cell.length_a   1.000
_cell.length_b   1.000
_cell.length_c   1.000
_cell.angle_alpha   90.00
_cell.angle_beta   90.00
_cell.angle_gamma   90.00
#
_symmetry.space_group_name_H-M   'P 1'
#
loop_
_entity.id
_entity.type
_entity.pdbx_description
1 polymer ?
#
loop_
_entity_poly.entity_id
_entity_poly.type
_entity_poly.pdbx_seq_one_letter_code
_entity_poly.pdbx_strand_id
1 'polypeptide(L)'
;MGQRKKKARDAKRKADLQAIQNSLEQYYSICGFVYPIDTTGGVPKDMATSVSCADPAQDIMTQVPMDPLGDAYQIIAADANGTSYQICPPVVRTEASVSYRLETEDCTTVNNTCCVQNSQ
;
A
#
# COMPACT_ATOMS: atom_id res chain seq x y z
N MET A 1 -4.23 -14.98 -25.64
CA MET A 1 -4.90 -15.30 -24.35
C MET A 1 -4.40 -14.52 -23.11
N GLY A 2 -3.48 -13.55 -23.21
CA GLY A 2 -2.86 -12.93 -22.02
C GLY A 2 -3.56 -11.70 -21.40
N GLN A 3 -4.33 -10.93 -22.18
CA GLN A 3 -4.76 -9.59 -21.76
C GLN A 3 -5.88 -9.58 -20.71
N ARG A 4 -6.83 -10.53 -20.78
CA ARG A 4 -7.92 -10.63 -19.78
C ARG A 4 -7.41 -10.98 -18.38
N LYS A 5 -6.39 -11.85 -18.28
CA LYS A 5 -5.76 -12.22 -17.01
C LYS A 5 -5.02 -11.04 -16.38
N LYS A 6 -4.30 -10.26 -17.19
CA LYS A 6 -3.62 -9.03 -16.75
C LYS A 6 -4.63 -8.01 -16.19
N LYS A 7 -5.70 -7.72 -16.94
CA LYS A 7 -6.77 -6.82 -16.49
C LYS A 7 -7.43 -7.28 -15.19
N ALA A 8 -7.67 -8.58 -15.02
CA ALA A 8 -8.24 -9.11 -13.78
C ALA A 8 -7.29 -8.93 -12.59
N ARG A 9 -5.98 -9.12 -12.77
CA ARG A 9 -4.99 -8.87 -11.72
C ARG A 9 -4.87 -7.39 -11.38
N ASP A 10 -4.85 -6.51 -12.39
CA ASP A 10 -4.82 -5.06 -12.17
C ASP A 10 -6.07 -4.58 -11.44
N ALA A 11 -7.26 -5.12 -11.76
CA ALA A 11 -8.48 -4.82 -11.01
C ALA A 11 -8.39 -5.28 -9.54
N LYS A 12 -7.83 -6.47 -9.29
CA LYS A 12 -7.59 -6.94 -7.92
C LYS A 12 -6.59 -6.04 -7.18
N ARG A 13 -5.50 -5.63 -7.84
CA ARG A 13 -4.52 -4.69 -7.27
C ARG A 13 -5.16 -3.39 -6.84
N LYS A 14 -6.00 -2.80 -7.69
CA LYS A 14 -6.71 -1.57 -7.38
C LYS A 14 -7.69 -1.74 -6.22
N ALA A 15 -8.41 -2.86 -6.18
CA ALA A 15 -9.31 -3.17 -5.07
C ALA A 15 -8.54 -3.34 -3.74
N ASP A 16 -7.37 -3.98 -3.78
CA ASP A 16 -6.51 -4.16 -2.61
C ASP A 16 -5.95 -2.83 -2.11
N LEU A 17 -5.46 -1.97 -3.01
CA LEU A 17 -5.01 -0.63 -2.66
C LEU A 17 -6.11 0.16 -1.93
N GLN A 18 -7.35 0.08 -2.42
CA GLN A 18 -8.49 0.75 -1.77
C GLN A 18 -8.79 0.17 -0.38
N ALA A 19 -8.74 -1.16 -0.24
CA ALA A 19 -8.95 -1.80 1.05
C ALA A 19 -7.88 -1.40 2.07
N ILE A 20 -6.62 -1.35 1.66
CA ILE A 20 -5.50 -0.91 2.49
C ILE A 20 -5.68 0.57 2.85
N GLN A 21 -5.98 1.44 1.88
CA GLN A 21 -6.28 2.86 2.13
C GLN A 21 -7.38 3.02 3.18
N ASN A 22 -8.52 2.32 3.03
CA ASN A 22 -9.62 2.40 3.98
C ASN A 22 -9.21 1.95 5.40
N SER A 23 -8.27 1.01 5.53
CA SER A 23 -7.73 0.62 6.84
C SER A 23 -6.80 1.69 7.43
N LEU A 24 -6.01 2.38 6.61
CA LEU A 24 -5.18 3.50 7.07
C LEU A 24 -6.03 4.68 7.54
N GLU A 25 -7.13 5.00 6.83
CA GLU A 25 -8.05 6.07 7.25
C GLU A 25 -8.77 5.73 8.57
N GLN A 26 -9.12 4.45 8.76
CA GLN A 26 -9.64 3.97 10.04
C GLN A 26 -8.59 4.05 11.15
N TYR A 27 -7.35 3.65 10.87
CA TYR A 27 -6.23 3.80 11.81
C TYR A 27 -6.06 5.26 12.22
N TYR A 28 -5.99 6.18 11.26
CA TYR A 28 -5.88 7.60 11.54
C TYR A 28 -6.98 8.10 12.48
N SER A 29 -8.22 7.70 12.23
CA SER A 29 -9.37 8.11 13.03
C SER A 29 -9.37 7.54 14.46
N ILE A 30 -8.78 6.35 14.67
CA ILE A 30 -8.79 5.64 15.95
C ILE A 30 -7.53 5.94 16.77
N CYS A 31 -6.38 6.05 16.11
CA CYS A 31 -5.05 6.08 16.72
C CYS A 31 -4.46 7.48 16.83
N GLY A 32 -5.29 8.45 17.20
CA GLY A 32 -4.83 9.81 17.52
C GLY A 32 -4.42 10.66 16.32
N PHE A 33 -5.05 10.47 15.15
CA PHE A 33 -4.86 11.31 13.97
C PHE A 33 -3.43 11.28 13.42
N VAL A 34 -2.82 10.11 13.48
CA VAL A 34 -1.55 9.79 12.82
C VAL A 34 -1.70 8.46 12.08
N TYR A 35 -1.07 8.34 10.92
CA TYR A 35 -0.88 7.07 10.24
C TYR A 35 0.25 6.27 10.91
N PRO A 36 0.30 4.95 10.71
CA PRO A 36 1.37 4.14 11.28
C PRO A 36 2.73 4.54 10.70
N ILE A 37 3.68 4.80 11.59
CA ILE A 37 5.07 5.09 11.26
C ILE A 37 5.96 4.01 11.87
N ASP A 38 6.97 3.56 11.14
CA ASP A 38 8.07 2.80 11.71
C ASP A 38 8.93 3.75 12.55
N THR A 39 9.61 3.21 13.55
CA THR A 39 10.66 3.86 14.34
C THR A 39 11.76 4.53 13.52
N THR A 40 11.90 4.19 12.24
CA THR A 40 12.84 4.79 11.28
C THR A 40 12.21 5.77 10.30
N GLY A 41 10.92 6.10 10.44
CA GLY A 41 10.17 6.97 9.52
C GLY A 41 9.76 6.32 8.20
N GLY A 42 10.01 5.01 8.04
CA GLY A 42 9.40 4.20 6.99
C GLY A 42 8.02 3.68 7.39
N VAL A 43 7.35 2.92 6.55
CA VAL A 43 6.20 2.13 7.01
C VAL A 43 6.71 0.95 7.83
N PRO A 44 6.06 0.62 8.96
CA PRO A 44 6.38 -0.60 9.68
C PRO A 44 6.38 -1.77 8.71
N LYS A 45 7.47 -2.55 8.69
CA LYS A 45 7.52 -3.83 7.98
C LYS A 45 6.32 -4.74 8.36
N ASP A 46 5.77 -4.50 9.55
CA ASP A 46 4.59 -5.17 10.11
C ASP A 46 3.27 -4.77 9.42
N MET A 47 3.17 -3.58 8.82
CA MET A 47 2.02 -3.23 7.96
C MET A 47 1.95 -4.06 6.69
N ALA A 48 3.04 -4.73 6.29
CA ALA A 48 2.94 -5.73 5.21
C ALA A 48 2.14 -6.97 5.65
N THR A 49 1.86 -7.12 6.95
CA THR A 49 1.14 -8.26 7.51
C THR A 49 -0.21 -7.87 8.12
N SER A 50 -0.29 -6.79 8.90
CA SER A 50 -1.54 -6.34 9.54
C SER A 50 -1.52 -4.85 9.91
N VAL A 51 -2.70 -4.26 10.15
CA VAL A 51 -2.89 -2.89 10.62
C VAL A 51 -3.64 -2.94 11.95
N SER A 52 -3.02 -2.51 13.03
CA SER A 52 -3.60 -2.51 14.37
C SER A 52 -3.15 -1.30 15.17
N CYS A 53 -4.06 -0.80 15.99
CA CYS A 53 -3.84 0.29 16.93
C CYS A 53 -3.44 -0.27 18.29
N ALA A 54 -2.40 0.30 18.92
CA ALA A 54 -1.99 -0.13 20.26
C ALA A 54 -2.84 0.53 21.37
N ASP A 55 -3.28 1.76 21.15
CA ASP A 55 -4.08 2.53 22.10
C ASP A 55 -5.10 3.43 21.37
N PRO A 56 -6.41 3.12 21.43
CA PRO A 56 -6.98 1.92 22.05
C PRO A 56 -6.56 0.66 21.29
N ALA A 57 -6.39 -0.46 22.00
CA ALA A 57 -6.04 -1.73 21.37
C ALA A 57 -7.17 -2.19 20.41
N GLN A 58 -6.92 -2.11 19.10
CA GLN A 58 -7.92 -2.37 18.07
C GLN A 58 -7.26 -2.93 16.81
N ASP A 59 -7.69 -4.11 16.37
CA ASP A 59 -7.33 -4.63 15.06
C ASP A 59 -8.18 -3.97 13.97
N ILE A 60 -7.53 -3.42 12.94
CA ILE A 60 -8.19 -2.65 11.87
C ILE A 60 -8.16 -3.44 10.55
N MET A 61 -7.02 -4.07 10.26
CA MET A 61 -6.89 -5.03 9.16
C MET A 61 -6.00 -6.17 9.63
N THR A 62 -6.59 -7.34 9.88
CA THR A 62 -5.88 -8.50 10.43
C THR A 62 -4.90 -9.12 9.44
N GLN A 63 -5.15 -8.97 8.14
CA GLN A 63 -4.25 -9.43 7.09
C GLN A 63 -4.25 -8.45 5.91
N VAL A 64 -3.08 -7.90 5.59
CA VAL A 64 -2.89 -7.12 4.37
C VAL A 64 -2.93 -8.07 3.16
N PRO A 65 -3.74 -7.76 2.12
CA PRO A 65 -3.84 -8.62 0.96
C PRO A 65 -2.50 -8.73 0.23
N MET A 66 -2.21 -9.92 -0.29
CA MET A 66 -1.08 -10.13 -1.20
C MET A 66 -1.50 -9.94 -2.65
N ASP A 67 -0.55 -9.51 -3.49
CA ASP A 67 -0.73 -9.47 -4.94
C ASP A 67 -1.13 -10.85 -5.49
N PRO A 68 -1.91 -10.92 -6.58
CA PRO A 68 -2.22 -12.19 -7.24
C PRO A 68 -0.99 -13.01 -7.69
N LEU A 69 0.20 -12.42 -7.74
CA LEU A 69 1.47 -13.08 -8.05
C LEU A 69 2.36 -13.32 -6.82
N GLY A 70 1.87 -13.01 -5.61
CA GLY A 70 2.51 -13.36 -4.33
C GLY A 70 3.38 -12.28 -3.68
N ASP A 71 3.52 -11.12 -4.32
CA ASP A 71 4.30 -10.01 -3.74
C ASP A 71 3.46 -9.13 -2.80
N ALA A 72 4.13 -8.48 -1.85
CA ALA A 72 3.51 -7.49 -0.98
C ALA A 72 3.36 -6.12 -1.66
N TYR A 73 2.27 -5.41 -1.34
CA TYR A 73 2.11 -3.99 -1.69
C TYR A 73 3.17 -3.15 -0.99
N GLN A 74 3.54 -2.03 -1.61
CA GLN A 74 4.50 -1.08 -1.02
C GLN A 74 3.71 0.01 -0.33
N ILE A 75 3.77 0.07 1.00
CA ILE A 75 3.24 1.21 1.75
C ILE A 75 4.47 2.06 2.09
N ILE A 76 4.37 3.37 1.90
CA ILE A 76 5.40 4.37 2.10
C ILE A 76 4.80 5.48 2.98
N ALA A 77 5.25 5.61 4.23
CA ALA A 77 4.92 6.75 5.06
C ALA A 77 5.72 7.92 4.49
N ALA A 78 5.04 9.01 4.16
CA ALA A 78 5.68 10.10 3.43
C ALA A 78 6.36 11.12 4.38
N ASP A 79 6.06 11.08 5.68
CA ASP A 79 6.71 11.92 6.67
C ASP A 79 6.92 11.20 8.02
N ALA A 80 7.88 11.70 8.80
CA ALA A 80 8.20 11.18 10.12
C ALA A 80 7.11 11.48 11.18
N ASN A 81 6.09 12.26 10.83
CA ASN A 81 5.02 12.69 11.73
C ASN A 81 3.76 11.82 11.59
N GLY A 82 3.72 10.92 10.60
CA GLY A 82 2.54 10.11 10.29
C GLY A 82 1.38 10.93 9.74
N THR A 83 1.63 12.08 9.11
CA THR A 83 0.55 12.92 8.54
C THR A 83 0.22 12.58 7.09
N SER A 84 1.07 11.80 6.43
CA SER A 84 0.87 11.39 5.05
C SER A 84 1.38 9.97 4.77
N TYR A 85 0.77 9.35 3.77
CA TYR A 85 1.18 8.05 3.26
C TYR A 85 0.99 7.96 1.74
N GLN A 86 1.68 7.01 1.15
CA GLN A 86 1.48 6.53 -0.22
C GLN A 86 1.47 5.00 -0.21
N ILE A 87 0.51 4.38 -0.89
CA ILE A 87 0.45 2.93 -1.11
C ILE A 87 0.57 2.69 -2.61
N CYS A 88 1.51 1.85 -3.01
CA CYS A 88 1.74 1.45 -4.39
C CYS A 88 1.55 -0.06 -4.57
N PRO A 89 1.21 -0.52 -5.78
CA PRO A 89 1.32 -1.93 -6.15
C PRO A 89 2.72 -2.49 -5.87
N PRO A 90 2.90 -3.82 -5.86
CA PRO A 90 4.23 -4.41 -5.77
C PRO A 90 5.15 -3.90 -6.89
N VAL A 91 6.45 -3.88 -6.62
CA VAL A 91 7.45 -3.54 -7.63
C VAL A 91 7.90 -4.76 -8.40
N VAL A 92 8.00 -4.63 -9.72
CA VAL A 92 8.75 -5.52 -10.60
C VAL A 92 10.12 -4.90 -10.79
N ARG A 93 11.15 -5.56 -10.26
CA ARG A 93 12.55 -5.14 -10.43
C ARG A 93 13.16 -5.93 -11.57
N THR A 94 13.67 -5.22 -12.56
CA THR A 94 14.57 -5.77 -13.58
C THR A 94 15.93 -5.10 -13.44
N GLU A 95 16.97 -5.65 -14.06
CA GLU A 95 18.30 -5.02 -14.05
C GLU A 95 18.29 -3.60 -14.65
N ALA A 96 17.30 -3.28 -15.49
CA ALA A 96 17.19 -2.01 -16.21
C ALA A 96 16.17 -1.03 -15.60
N SER A 97 15.21 -1.48 -14.78
CA SER A 97 14.14 -0.62 -14.25
C SER A 97 13.44 -1.16 -13.02
N VAL A 98 12.87 -0.23 -12.24
CA VAL A 98 11.87 -0.51 -11.21
C VAL A 98 10.53 0.03 -11.72
N SER A 99 9.55 -0.86 -11.89
CA SER A 99 8.19 -0.50 -12.28
C SER A 99 7.19 -1.08 -11.28
N TYR A 100 6.03 -0.45 -11.12
CA TYR A 100 4.95 -1.03 -10.33
C TYR A 100 4.18 -2.05 -11.16
N ARG A 101 3.65 -3.09 -10.51
CA ARG A 101 3.11 -4.30 -11.16
C ARG A 101 1.70 -4.09 -11.75
N LEU A 102 1.36 -2.91 -12.25
CA LEU A 102 0.21 -2.78 -13.15
C LEU A 102 0.64 -3.20 -14.55
N GLU A 103 0.02 -4.25 -15.08
CA GLU A 103 0.46 -4.89 -16.32
C GLU A 103 -0.19 -4.31 -17.57
N THR A 104 -1.17 -3.42 -17.39
CA THR A 104 -1.92 -2.75 -18.46
C THR A 104 -1.80 -1.23 -18.45
N GLU A 105 -1.09 -0.67 -17.47
CA GLU A 105 -0.89 0.76 -17.28
C GLU A 105 0.60 1.05 -17.08
N ASP A 106 1.06 2.19 -17.55
CA ASP A 106 2.44 2.62 -17.31
C ASP A 106 2.54 3.20 -15.90
N CYS A 107 2.98 2.38 -14.95
CA CYS A 107 3.25 2.82 -13.60
C CYS A 107 4.70 2.55 -13.22
N THR A 108 5.45 3.62 -13.03
CA THR A 108 6.89 3.58 -12.74
C THR A 108 7.15 4.34 -11.46
N THR A 109 8.38 4.29 -10.94
CA THR A 109 8.79 5.12 -9.79
C THR A 109 8.76 6.62 -10.07
N VAL A 110 8.62 7.02 -11.34
CA VAL A 110 8.47 8.42 -11.78
C VAL A 110 7.00 8.74 -12.05
N ASN A 111 6.26 7.81 -12.67
CA ASN A 111 4.83 7.90 -12.90
C ASN A 111 4.07 7.07 -11.84
N ASN A 112 3.92 7.64 -10.66
CA ASN A 112 3.27 6.99 -9.50
C ASN A 112 1.72 7.08 -9.54
N THR A 113 1.11 7.26 -10.72
CA THR A 113 -0.36 7.41 -10.86
C THR A 113 -1.15 6.18 -10.43
N CYS A 114 -0.51 5.01 -10.34
CA CYS A 114 -1.13 3.80 -9.80
C CYS A 114 -1.06 3.69 -8.28
N CYS A 115 -0.32 4.56 -7.62
CA CYS A 115 -0.28 4.62 -6.17
C CYS A 115 -1.47 5.45 -5.67
N VAL A 116 -2.03 5.05 -4.54
CA VAL A 116 -2.96 5.89 -3.77
C VAL A 116 -2.16 6.62 -2.71
N GLN A 117 -2.51 7.86 -2.41
CA GLN A 117 -1.82 8.65 -1.40
C GLN A 117 -2.81 9.52 -0.67
N ASN A 118 -2.48 9.85 0.57
CA ASN A 118 -3.19 10.84 1.35
C ASN A 118 -2.20 11.70 2.13
N SER A 119 -2.51 12.98 2.24
CA SER A 119 -1.81 13.96 3.06
C SER A 119 -2.86 14.79 3.78
N GLN A 120 -2.89 14.72 5.10
CA GLN A 120 -3.80 15.49 5.95
C GLN A 120 -3.22 16.86 6.28
#